data_AF-A0A1E5JKK9-F1
#
_entry.id   AF-A0A1E5JKK9-F1
#
_cell.length_a   1.000
_cell.length_b   1.000
_cell.length_c   1.000
_cell.angle_alpha   90.00
_cell.angle_beta   90.00
_cell.angle_gamma   90.00
#
_symmetry.space_group_name_H-M   'P 1'
#
loop_
_entity.id
_entity.type
_entity.pdbx_description
1 polymer ?
#
loop_
_entity_poly.entity_id
_entity_poly.type
_entity_poly.pdbx_seq_one_letter_code
_entity_poly.pdbx_strand_id
1 'polypeptide(L)'
;MMTCRELSTEIKNNRGILALLRTRPDNLSNEKKVKRDAFLTENPAIEAIYQFQQQLHSLLMKRALTQHECRKVIPTFLDMLAELKQSGFKALASLGRTLCAWKDEVARMWRFSKSNGITEGFHRKMKLIQRRAYGFRNFENYRVRVKVLCG
;
A
#
# COMPACT_ATOMS: atom_id res chain seq x y z
N MET A 1 -3.94 7.02 7.64
CA MET A 1 -2.87 6.73 8.60
C MET A 1 -3.37 7.09 9.99
N MET A 2 -3.52 6.11 10.89
CA MET A 2 -3.91 6.40 12.28
C MET A 2 -2.84 7.26 12.97
N THR A 3 -1.56 7.03 12.65
CA THR A 3 -0.42 7.81 13.14
C THR A 3 -0.51 9.31 12.85
N CYS A 4 -0.86 9.72 11.62
CA CYS A 4 -1.02 11.15 11.32
C CYS A 4 -2.21 11.79 12.04
N ARG A 5 -3.23 11.00 12.41
CA ARG A 5 -4.38 11.49 13.21
C ARG A 5 -4.05 11.58 14.70
N GLU A 6 -3.06 10.83 15.18
CA GLU A 6 -2.50 10.93 16.52
C GLU A 6 -1.59 12.17 16.65
N LEU A 7 -0.94 12.56 15.55
CA LEU A 7 0.00 13.69 15.51
C LEU A 7 -0.64 15.06 15.26
N SER A 8 -1.80 15.11 14.60
CA SER A 8 -2.52 16.37 14.37
C SER A 8 -4.04 16.15 14.41
N THR A 9 -4.71 16.92 15.27
CA THR A 9 -6.17 16.97 15.37
C THR A 9 -6.79 17.58 14.12
N GLU A 10 -6.09 18.50 13.44
CA GLU A 10 -6.53 19.14 12.20
C GLU A 10 -6.66 18.14 11.04
N ILE A 11 -5.77 17.14 10.98
CA ILE A 11 -5.83 16.07 9.97
C ILE A 11 -7.07 15.18 10.15
N LYS A 12 -7.54 15.00 11.39
CA LYS A 12 -8.64 14.06 11.68
C LYS A 12 -9.89 14.39 10.88
N ASN A 13 -10.16 15.69 10.67
CA ASN A 13 -11.35 16.19 9.98
C ASN A 13 -11.07 16.72 8.55
N ASN A 14 -9.81 16.99 8.19
CA ASN A 14 -9.46 17.51 6.87
C ASN A 14 -9.33 16.40 5.81
N ARG A 15 -10.47 16.00 5.23
CA ARG A 15 -10.53 14.98 4.16
C ARG A 15 -9.75 15.39 2.90
N GLY A 16 -9.64 16.69 2.61
CA GLY A 16 -8.91 17.22 1.46
C GLY A 16 -7.42 16.94 1.57
N ILE A 17 -6.80 17.37 2.67
CA ILE A 17 -5.37 17.12 2.95
C ILE A 17 -5.07 15.62 3.01
N LEU A 18 -5.93 14.83 3.67
CA LEU A 18 -5.77 13.38 3.70
C LEU A 18 -5.77 12.74 2.30
N ALA A 19 -6.58 13.24 1.37
CA ALA A 19 -6.56 12.77 -0.01
C ALA A 19 -5.25 13.13 -0.70
N LEU A 20 -4.70 14.32 -0.46
CA LEU A 20 -3.41 14.75 -1.00
C LEU A 20 -2.26 13.87 -0.49
N LEU A 21 -2.21 13.57 0.81
CA LEU A 21 -1.17 12.73 1.41
C LEU A 21 -1.23 11.26 0.96
N ARG A 22 -2.41 10.75 0.60
CA ARG A 22 -2.59 9.37 0.13
C ARG A 22 -2.33 9.21 -1.36
N THR A 23 -2.46 10.29 -2.12
CA THR A 23 -2.29 10.25 -3.57
C THR A 23 -0.80 10.32 -3.89
N ARG A 24 -0.34 9.48 -4.82
CA ARG A 24 1.03 9.50 -5.29
C ARG A 24 1.36 10.89 -5.87
N PRO A 25 2.54 11.47 -5.57
CA PRO A 25 2.94 12.79 -6.08
C PRO A 25 2.77 12.93 -7.60
N ASP A 26 3.11 11.88 -8.36
CA ASP A 26 3.04 11.87 -9.82
C ASP A 26 1.61 12.02 -10.36
N ASN A 27 0.59 11.71 -9.55
CA ASN A 27 -0.82 11.80 -9.92
C ASN A 27 -1.49 13.11 -9.43
N LEU A 28 -0.73 13.99 -8.77
CA LEU A 28 -1.23 15.28 -8.29
C LEU A 28 -0.96 16.38 -9.31
N SER A 29 -1.95 17.26 -9.50
CA SER A 29 -1.74 18.54 -10.21
C SER A 29 -0.77 19.43 -9.43
N ASN A 30 -0.12 20.37 -10.11
CA ASN A 30 0.86 21.27 -9.50
C ASN A 30 0.25 22.07 -8.32
N GLU A 31 -0.98 22.59 -8.47
CA GLU A 31 -1.70 23.27 -7.40
C GLU A 31 -1.89 22.39 -6.15
N LYS A 32 -2.22 21.11 -6.36
CA LYS A 32 -2.41 20.14 -5.28
C LYS A 32 -1.09 19.76 -4.61
N LYS A 33 0.01 19.73 -5.35
CA LYS A 33 1.37 19.54 -4.79
C LYS A 33 1.72 20.71 -3.87
N VAL A 34 1.56 21.95 -4.35
CA VAL A 34 1.83 23.16 -3.54
C VAL A 34 1.03 23.15 -2.24
N LYS A 35 -0.27 22.84 -2.29
CA LYS A 35 -1.11 22.72 -1.09
C LYS A 35 -0.64 21.64 -0.12
N ARG A 36 -0.21 20.48 -0.62
CA ARG A 36 0.35 19.41 0.19
C ARG A 36 1.67 19.85 0.82
N ASP A 37 2.54 20.46 0.05
CA ASP A 37 3.89 20.82 0.48
C ASP A 37 3.85 21.93 1.53
N ALA A 38 2.98 22.93 1.37
CA ALA A 38 2.70 23.91 2.43
C ALA A 38 2.29 23.24 3.75
N PHE A 39 1.37 22.27 3.68
CA PHE A 39 0.92 21.53 4.85
C PHE A 39 2.05 20.71 5.50
N LEU A 40 2.93 20.10 4.69
CA LEU A 40 4.06 19.32 5.20
C LEU A 40 5.09 20.22 5.89
N THR A 41 5.39 21.39 5.33
CA THR A 41 6.27 22.39 5.95
C THR A 41 5.79 22.83 7.32
N GLU A 42 4.47 23.00 7.49
CA GLU A 42 3.85 23.34 8.78
C GLU A 42 3.89 22.16 9.79
N ASN A 43 4.05 20.91 9.31
CA ASN A 43 3.96 19.70 10.10
C ASN A 43 5.18 18.77 9.89
N PRO A 44 6.37 19.15 10.39
CA PRO A 44 7.63 18.46 10.07
C PRO A 44 7.67 16.98 10.50
N ALA A 45 7.01 16.63 11.61
CA ALA A 45 6.89 15.23 12.04
C ALA A 45 6.10 14.37 11.02
N ILE A 46 5.10 14.97 10.37
CA ILE A 46 4.24 14.32 9.38
C ILE A 46 4.95 14.27 8.04
N GLU A 47 5.72 15.31 7.71
CA GLU A 47 6.63 15.31 6.58
C GLU A 47 7.63 14.16 6.65
N ALA A 48 8.32 13.97 7.78
CA ALA A 48 9.26 12.87 7.94
C ALA A 48 8.61 11.50 7.66
N ILE A 49 7.42 11.25 8.22
CA ILE A 49 6.65 10.02 7.99
C ILE A 49 6.24 9.89 6.51
N TYR A 50 5.78 10.99 5.91
CA TYR A 50 5.37 11.02 4.51
C TYR A 50 6.53 10.71 3.58
N GLN A 51 7.71 11.32 3.78
CA GLN A 51 8.90 11.07 2.97
C GLN A 51 9.36 9.62 3.10
N PHE A 52 9.41 9.09 4.33
CA PHE A 52 9.72 7.68 4.57
C PHE A 52 8.75 6.76 3.82
N GLN A 53 7.44 7.05 3.89
CA GLN A 53 6.42 6.31 3.15
C GLN A 53 6.64 6.37 1.63
N GLN A 54 6.97 7.54 1.07
CA GLN A 54 7.23 7.68 -0.36
C GLN A 54 8.46 6.88 -0.80
N GLN A 55 9.55 6.92 -0.03
CA GLN A 55 10.75 6.14 -0.28
C GLN A 55 10.46 4.64 -0.25
N LEU A 56 9.76 4.18 0.79
CA LEU A 56 9.40 2.77 0.94
C LEU A 56 8.51 2.31 -0.21
N HIS A 57 7.50 3.11 -0.54
CA HIS A 57 6.60 2.82 -1.66
C HIS A 57 7.34 2.75 -3.00
N SER A 58 8.24 3.71 -3.27
CA SER A 58 9.06 3.71 -4.48
C SER A 58 9.92 2.44 -4.60
N LEU A 59 10.51 2.02 -3.47
CA LEU A 59 11.28 0.78 -3.39
C LEU A 59 10.40 -0.45 -3.66
N LEU A 60 9.24 -0.55 -3.00
CA LEU A 60 8.29 -1.65 -3.17
C LEU A 60 7.71 -1.73 -4.59
N MET A 61 7.63 -0.61 -5.32
CA MET A 61 7.10 -0.56 -6.68
C MET A 61 8.12 -0.96 -7.76
N LYS A 62 9.39 -1.21 -7.42
CA LYS A 62 10.36 -1.77 -8.38
C LYS A 62 9.88 -3.13 -8.88
N ARG A 63 10.09 -3.42 -10.16
CA ARG A 63 9.65 -4.65 -10.84
C ARG A 63 10.65 -5.03 -11.91
N ALA A 64 10.63 -6.30 -12.30
CA ALA A 64 11.50 -6.86 -13.33
C ALA A 64 13.00 -6.59 -13.11
N LEU A 65 13.45 -6.53 -11.84
CA LEU A 65 14.86 -6.36 -11.51
C LEU A 65 15.64 -7.64 -11.78
N THR A 66 16.89 -7.47 -12.22
CA THR A 66 17.86 -8.55 -12.26
C THR A 66 18.27 -8.97 -10.84
N GLN A 67 18.84 -10.17 -10.69
CA GLN A 67 19.37 -10.64 -9.40
C GLN A 67 20.42 -9.67 -8.83
N HIS A 68 21.27 -9.11 -9.70
CA HIS A 68 22.31 -8.17 -9.30
C HIS A 68 21.70 -6.87 -8.76
N GLU A 69 20.66 -6.33 -9.40
CA GLU A 69 19.96 -5.14 -8.91
C GLU A 69 19.20 -5.39 -7.61
N CYS A 70 18.55 -6.56 -7.47
CA CYS A 70 17.91 -6.92 -6.21
C CYS A 70 18.90 -6.89 -5.03
N ARG A 71 20.12 -7.43 -5.21
CA ARG A 71 21.16 -7.41 -4.16
C ARG A 71 21.52 -5.99 -3.70
N LYS A 72 21.36 -4.98 -4.55
CA LYS A 72 21.60 -3.57 -4.19
C LYS A 72 20.44 -2.97 -3.40
N VAL A 73 19.21 -3.41 -3.65
CA VAL A 73 17.99 -2.85 -3.05
C VAL A 73 17.63 -3.51 -1.71
N ILE A 74 17.96 -4.79 -1.55
CA ILE A 74 17.64 -5.57 -0.34
C ILE A 74 18.18 -4.92 0.95
N PRO A 75 19.44 -4.47 1.04
CA PRO A 75 19.96 -3.86 2.27
C PRO A 75 19.14 -2.63 2.68
N THR A 76 18.90 -1.70 1.75
CA THR A 76 18.07 -0.52 2.01
C THR A 76 16.67 -0.90 2.49
N PHE A 77 16.05 -1.93 1.90
CA PHE A 77 14.75 -2.41 2.36
C PHE A 77 14.82 -2.92 3.80
N LEU A 78 15.81 -3.73 4.15
CA LEU A 78 15.97 -4.28 5.49
C LEU A 78 16.23 -3.20 6.54
N ASP A 79 17.02 -2.17 6.20
CA ASP A 79 17.27 -1.02 7.08
C ASP A 79 15.96 -0.27 7.38
N MET A 80 15.15 0.01 6.34
CA MET A 80 13.83 0.63 6.51
C MET A 80 12.89 -0.23 7.38
N LEU A 81 12.96 -1.55 7.29
CA LEU A 81 12.17 -2.43 8.16
C LEU A 81 12.63 -2.36 9.62
N ALA A 82 13.94 -2.25 9.85
CA ALA A 82 14.49 -2.07 11.19
C ALA A 82 14.04 -0.74 11.81
N GLU A 83 14.09 0.35 11.05
CA GLU A 83 13.58 1.67 11.46
C GLU A 83 12.09 1.63 11.80
N LEU A 84 11.27 1.03 10.94
CA LEU A 84 9.84 0.87 11.21
C LEU A 84 9.57 0.11 12.51
N LYS A 85 10.31 -0.97 12.77
CA LYS A 85 10.14 -1.77 14.00
C LYS A 85 10.55 -1.01 15.25
N GLN A 86 11.52 -0.10 15.15
CA GLN A 86 12.02 0.71 16.26
C GLN A 86 11.22 2.01 16.47
N SER A 87 10.31 2.35 15.55
CA SER A 87 9.46 3.53 15.68
C SER A 87 8.62 3.49 16.97
N GLY A 88 8.60 4.62 17.69
CA GLY A 88 7.74 4.81 18.88
C GLY A 88 6.24 4.76 18.57
N PHE A 89 5.84 4.90 17.30
CA PHE A 89 4.46 4.75 16.86
C PHE A 89 4.07 3.28 16.69
N LYS A 90 3.11 2.81 17.50
CA LYS A 90 2.61 1.42 17.48
C LYS A 90 2.17 0.95 16.09
N ALA A 91 1.51 1.84 15.32
CA ALA A 91 1.06 1.52 13.96
C ALA A 91 2.21 1.26 12.99
N LEU A 92 3.29 2.06 13.06
CA LEU A 92 4.48 1.89 12.22
C LEU A 92 5.30 0.67 12.65
N ALA A 93 5.45 0.45 13.96
CA ALA A 93 6.07 -0.77 14.49
C ALA A 93 5.31 -2.05 14.10
N SER A 94 3.97 -1.98 14.06
CA SER A 94 3.15 -3.08 13.52
C SER A 94 3.39 -3.30 12.03
N LEU A 95 3.48 -2.23 11.23
CA LEU A 95 3.78 -2.31 9.80
C LEU A 95 5.15 -2.94 9.55
N GLY A 96 6.18 -2.51 10.29
CA GLY A 96 7.53 -3.06 10.20
C GLY A 96 7.58 -4.56 10.51
N ARG A 97 6.85 -5.01 11.54
CA ARG A 97 6.72 -6.44 11.86
C ARG A 97 6.04 -7.22 10.72
N THR A 98 4.94 -6.70 10.18
CA THR A 98 4.26 -7.34 9.05
C THR A 98 5.17 -7.44 7.84
N LEU A 99 5.79 -6.34 7.41
CA LEU A 99 6.67 -6.37 6.24
C LEU A 99 7.91 -7.26 6.45
N CYS A 100 8.44 -7.32 7.67
CA CYS A 100 9.52 -8.25 8.01
C CYS A 100 9.11 -9.72 7.88
N ALA A 101 7.87 -10.06 8.25
CA ALA A 101 7.36 -11.43 8.10
C ALA A 101 7.19 -11.83 6.62
N TRP A 102 6.98 -10.86 5.73
CA TRP A 102 6.75 -11.06 4.29
C TRP A 102 7.94 -10.62 3.41
N LYS A 103 9.11 -10.39 4.02
CA LYS A 103 10.26 -9.77 3.32
C LYS A 103 10.75 -10.60 2.14
N ASP A 104 10.67 -11.92 2.23
CA ASP A 104 11.15 -12.84 1.21
C ASP A 104 10.19 -12.89 0.01
N GLU A 105 8.88 -12.82 0.25
CA GLU A 105 7.86 -12.67 -0.79
C GLU A 105 8.01 -11.33 -1.51
N VAL A 106 8.18 -10.23 -0.75
CA VAL A 106 8.39 -8.89 -1.31
C VAL A 106 9.65 -8.87 -2.20
N ALA A 107 10.77 -9.41 -1.71
CA ALA A 107 12.01 -9.48 -2.49
C ALA A 107 11.85 -10.34 -3.76
N ARG A 108 11.08 -11.44 -3.69
CA ARG A 108 10.75 -12.26 -4.87
C ARG A 108 9.92 -11.48 -5.88
N MET A 109 8.97 -10.66 -5.44
CA MET A 109 8.11 -9.87 -6.32
C MET A 109 8.89 -8.90 -7.21
N TRP A 110 10.03 -8.35 -6.76
CA TRP A 110 10.86 -7.46 -7.59
C TRP A 110 11.39 -8.12 -8.85
N ARG A 111 11.51 -9.44 -8.89
CA ARG A 111 11.96 -10.18 -10.09
C ARG A 111 10.88 -10.36 -11.14
N PHE A 112 9.61 -10.10 -10.81
CA PHE A 112 8.48 -10.30 -11.71
C PHE A 112 7.92 -8.97 -12.23
N SER A 113 7.36 -9.01 -13.44
CA SER A 113 6.61 -7.90 -14.04
C SER A 113 5.10 -8.02 -13.87
N LYS A 114 4.63 -9.16 -13.35
CA LYS A 114 3.20 -9.49 -13.23
C LYS A 114 2.55 -8.68 -12.11
N SER A 115 1.29 -8.29 -12.35
CA SER A 115 0.45 -7.63 -11.36
C SER A 115 -0.66 -8.58 -10.89
N ASN A 116 -1.23 -8.31 -9.71
CA ASN A 116 -2.39 -9.04 -9.20
C ASN A 116 -3.71 -8.65 -9.88
N GLY A 117 -3.68 -7.84 -10.96
CA GLY A 117 -4.88 -7.32 -11.61
C GLY A 117 -5.82 -8.40 -12.15
N ILE A 118 -5.27 -9.51 -12.64
CA ILE A 118 -6.07 -10.66 -13.10
C ILE A 118 -6.82 -11.29 -11.92
N THR A 119 -6.10 -11.60 -10.83
CA THR A 119 -6.68 -12.18 -9.60
C THR A 119 -7.73 -11.25 -8.99
N GLU A 120 -7.47 -9.95 -8.94
CA GLU A 120 -8.44 -8.95 -8.49
C GLU A 120 -9.68 -8.88 -9.40
N GLY A 121 -9.49 -9.01 -10.72
CA GLY A 121 -10.57 -9.10 -11.69
C GLY A 121 -11.48 -10.31 -11.43
N PHE A 122 -10.89 -11.48 -11.18
CA PHE A 122 -11.62 -12.69 -10.79
C PHE A 122 -12.37 -12.48 -9.47
N HIS A 123 -11.69 -11.97 -8.43
CA HIS A 123 -12.34 -11.68 -7.14
C HIS A 123 -13.50 -10.70 -7.28
N ARG A 124 -13.37 -9.67 -8.12
CA ARG A 124 -14.46 -8.72 -8.40
C ARG A 124 -15.65 -9.40 -9.05
N LYS A 125 -15.40 -10.28 -10.03
CA LYS A 125 -16.43 -11.05 -10.74
C LYS A 125 -17.13 -12.04 -9.81
N MET A 126 -16.38 -12.76 -8.98
CA MET A 126 -16.91 -13.66 -7.95
C MET A 126 -17.83 -12.93 -6.97
N LYS A 127 -17.41 -11.76 -6.46
CA LYS A 127 -18.25 -10.91 -5.60
C LYS A 127 -19.51 -10.41 -6.32
N LEU A 128 -19.44 -10.11 -7.62
CA LEU A 128 -20.61 -9.74 -8.40
C LEU A 128 -21.61 -10.89 -8.51
N ILE A 129 -21.13 -12.12 -8.74
CA ILE A 129 -21.97 -13.33 -8.78
C ILE A 129 -22.71 -13.51 -7.45
N GLN A 130 -22.00 -13.35 -6.32
CA GLN A 130 -22.61 -13.40 -4.98
C GLN A 130 -23.67 -12.31 -4.78
N ARG A 131 -23.39 -11.06 -5.17
CA ARG A 131 -24.37 -9.97 -5.05
C ARG A 131 -25.63 -10.20 -5.88
N ARG A 132 -25.48 -10.66 -7.14
CA ARG A 132 -26.63 -10.96 -8.02
C ARG A 132 -27.49 -12.11 -7.51
N ALA A 133 -26.90 -13.04 -6.75
CA ALA A 133 -27.62 -14.17 -6.17
C ALA A 133 -28.19 -13.87 -4.77
N TYR A 134 -27.93 -12.69 -4.20
CA TYR A 134 -28.21 -12.37 -2.80
C TYR A 134 -27.58 -13.37 -1.82
N GLY A 135 -26.37 -13.84 -2.16
CA GLY A 135 -25.63 -14.84 -1.40
C GLY A 135 -25.85 -16.27 -1.90
N PHE A 136 -25.07 -17.20 -1.34
CA PHE A 136 -25.21 -18.64 -1.60
C PHE A 136 -25.22 -19.38 -0.28
N ARG A 137 -26.23 -20.23 -0.08
CA ARG A 137 -26.30 -21.13 1.09
C ARG A 137 -25.47 -22.40 0.88
N ASN A 138 -25.34 -22.84 -0.38
CA ASN A 138 -24.61 -24.04 -0.76
C ASN A 138 -23.35 -23.65 -1.55
N PHE A 139 -22.18 -24.08 -1.07
CA PHE A 139 -20.89 -23.79 -1.70
C PHE A 139 -20.73 -24.43 -3.09
N GLU A 140 -21.28 -25.62 -3.33
CA GLU A 140 -21.18 -26.26 -4.65
C GLU A 140 -21.96 -25.47 -5.71
N ASN A 141 -23.13 -24.93 -5.37
CA ASN A 141 -23.88 -24.05 -6.28
C ASN A 141 -23.10 -22.76 -6.62
N TYR A 142 -22.40 -22.19 -5.62
CA TYR A 142 -21.51 -21.07 -5.84
C TYR A 142 -20.34 -21.45 -6.76
N ARG A 143 -19.69 -22.58 -6.48
CA ARG A 143 -18.55 -23.10 -7.25
C ARG A 143 -18.92 -23.36 -8.71
N VAL A 144 -20.07 -23.98 -8.97
CA VAL A 144 -20.59 -24.20 -10.34
C VAL A 144 -20.76 -22.86 -11.06
N ARG A 145 -21.38 -21.87 -10.43
CA ARG A 145 -21.56 -20.54 -11.05
C ARG A 145 -20.24 -19.83 -11.28
N VAL A 146 -19.27 -19.95 -10.37
CA VAL A 146 -17.93 -19.37 -10.57
C VAL A 146 -17.24 -20.04 -11.76
N LYS A 147 -17.26 -21.37 -11.87
CA LYS A 147 -16.66 -22.07 -13.02
C LYS A 147 -17.29 -21.62 -14.35
N VAL A 148 -18.61 -21.59 -14.43
CA VAL A 148 -19.32 -21.20 -15.66
C VAL A 148 -19.10 -19.73 -16.02
N LEU A 149 -19.15 -18.84 -15.02
CA LEU A 149 -19.13 -17.42 -15.28
C LEU A 149 -17.72 -16.86 -15.36
N CYS A 150 -16.76 -17.36 -14.58
CA CYS A 150 -15.40 -16.82 -14.54
C CYS A 150 -14.49 -17.32 -15.66
N GLY A 151 -14.77 -18.49 -16.27
CA GLY A 151 -13.91 -19.10 -17.28
C GLY A 151 -12.83 -19.95 -16.64
#